data_AF-A0A963UG50-F1
#
_entry.id   AF-A0A963UG50-F1
#
_cell.length_a   1.000
_cell.length_b   1.000
_cell.length_c   1.000
_cell.angle_alpha   90.00
_cell.angle_beta   90.00
_cell.angle_gamma   90.00
#
_symmetry.space_group_name_H-M   'P 1'
#
loop_
_entity.id
_entity.type
_entity.pdbx_description
1 polymer ?
#
loop_
_entity_poly.entity_id
_entity_poly.type
_entity_poly.pdbx_seq_one_letter_code
_entity_poly.pdbx_strand_id
1 'polypeptide(L)'
;MSDLFDRAATAAPDTAHPRPLADRLRPRALAEVIGQDKVLSPEGPLGAMLAAGSLSSLILWGPPGVGKTTIARLLADATDLAFVQISAIFTGVP
;
A
#
# COMPACT_ATOMS: atom_id res chain seq x y z
N MET A 1 -31.77 31.55 8.11
CA MET A 1 -30.34 31.21 8.24
C MET A 1 -30.22 29.73 7.98
N SER A 2 -29.81 29.34 6.78
CA SER A 2 -29.54 27.94 6.43
C SER A 2 -28.18 27.54 7.01
N ASP A 3 -28.16 26.48 7.80
CA ASP A 3 -26.94 25.95 8.41
C ASP A 3 -26.09 25.23 7.34
N LEU A 4 -24.76 25.34 7.47
CA LEU A 4 -23.76 24.73 6.57
C LEU A 4 -23.89 23.19 6.53
N PHE A 5 -24.54 22.61 7.54
CA PHE A 5 -24.75 21.17 7.69
C PHE A 5 -26.13 20.67 7.19
N ASP A 6 -27.03 21.55 6.74
CA ASP A 6 -28.35 21.13 6.22
C ASP A 6 -28.28 20.45 4.84
N ARG A 7 -27.09 20.42 4.21
CA ARG A 7 -26.87 19.86 2.87
C ARG A 7 -26.54 18.36 2.88
N ALA A 8 -27.13 17.58 3.79
CA ALA A 8 -26.86 16.15 3.91
C ALA A 8 -28.08 15.24 3.67
N ALA A 9 -29.27 15.79 3.39
CA ALA A 9 -30.50 14.99 3.30
C ALA A 9 -31.04 14.74 1.87
N THR A 10 -30.28 15.03 0.80
CA THR A 10 -30.75 14.86 -0.59
C THR A 10 -29.72 14.24 -1.55
N ALA A 11 -28.84 13.37 -1.06
CA ALA A 11 -28.03 12.52 -1.94
C ALA A 11 -28.56 11.07 -1.90
N ALA A 12 -28.80 10.53 -3.09
CA ALA A 12 -29.14 9.14 -3.38
C ALA A 12 -28.24 8.13 -2.62
N PRO A 13 -28.62 6.85 -2.50
CA PRO A 13 -27.81 5.86 -1.78
C PRO A 13 -26.56 5.54 -2.61
N ASP A 14 -25.54 6.37 -2.48
CA ASP A 14 -24.21 6.09 -2.97
C ASP A 14 -23.57 5.16 -1.93
N THR A 15 -23.55 3.87 -2.21
CA THR A 15 -22.94 2.81 -1.37
C THR A 15 -21.41 2.91 -1.32
N ALA A 16 -20.86 4.11 -1.42
CA ALA A 16 -19.45 4.41 -1.40
C ALA A 16 -19.13 5.16 -0.09
N HIS A 17 -18.91 4.42 0.98
CA HIS A 17 -18.25 4.99 2.15
C HIS A 17 -16.95 5.68 1.68
N PRO A 18 -16.70 6.94 2.05
CA PRO A 18 -15.52 7.65 1.61
C PRO A 18 -14.27 6.88 2.04
N ARG A 19 -13.45 6.47 1.06
CA ARG A 19 -12.21 5.72 1.34
C ARG A 19 -11.33 6.52 2.31
N PRO A 20 -10.74 5.86 3.33
CA PRO A 20 -9.86 6.53 4.29
C PRO A 20 -8.73 7.28 3.59
N LEU A 21 -8.31 8.42 4.16
CA LEU A 21 -7.23 9.23 3.60
C LEU A 21 -5.96 8.42 3.39
N ALA A 22 -5.62 7.55 4.35
CA ALA A 22 -4.46 6.66 4.25
C ALA A 22 -4.49 5.80 2.98
N ASP A 23 -5.65 5.25 2.62
CA ASP A 23 -5.79 4.44 1.40
C ASP A 23 -5.72 5.28 0.13
N ARG A 24 -6.21 6.52 0.18
CA ARG A 24 -6.14 7.47 -0.94
C ARG A 24 -4.71 7.96 -1.22
N LEU A 25 -3.90 8.09 -0.16
CA LEU A 25 -2.52 8.58 -0.21
C LEU A 25 -1.48 7.46 -0.38
N ARG A 26 -1.91 6.19 -0.51
CA ARG A 26 -0.94 5.11 -0.74
C ARG A 26 -0.17 5.36 -2.04
N PRO A 27 1.17 5.28 -2.01
CA PRO A 27 2.02 5.29 -3.20
C PRO A 27 1.56 4.26 -4.23
N ARG A 28 1.68 4.60 -5.52
CA ARG A 28 1.35 3.76 -6.68
C ARG A 28 2.58 3.23 -7.42
N ALA A 29 3.75 3.78 -7.11
CA ALA A 29 5.04 3.30 -7.62
C ALA A 29 6.08 3.27 -6.50
N LEU A 30 7.10 2.43 -6.62
CA LEU A 30 8.18 2.34 -5.63
C LEU A 30 8.92 3.67 -5.46
N ALA A 31 9.04 4.47 -6.54
CA ALA A 31 9.67 5.79 -6.51
C ALA A 31 8.88 6.83 -5.69
N GLU A 32 7.60 6.59 -5.39
CA GLU A 32 6.77 7.46 -4.56
C GLU A 32 6.88 7.13 -3.06
N VAL A 33 7.62 6.07 -2.69
CA VAL A 33 7.81 5.67 -1.29
C VAL A 33 8.84 6.58 -0.63
N ILE A 34 8.43 7.27 0.43
CA ILE A 34 9.28 8.24 1.13
C ILE A 34 10.06 7.56 2.27
N GLY A 35 11.36 7.84 2.36
CA GLY A 35 12.19 7.50 3.52
C GLY A 35 12.75 6.08 3.55
N GLN A 36 12.64 5.33 2.46
CA GLN A 36 13.13 3.94 2.35
C GLN A 36 14.27 3.78 1.32
N ASP A 37 14.98 4.87 1.01
CA ASP A 37 16.00 4.93 -0.04
C ASP A 37 17.11 3.90 0.12
N LYS A 38 17.54 3.63 1.36
CA LYS A 38 18.57 2.62 1.64
C LYS A 38 18.21 1.21 1.14
N VAL A 39 16.92 0.93 0.98
CA VAL A 39 16.41 -0.37 0.56
C VAL A 39 15.90 -0.31 -0.89
N LEU A 40 15.22 0.77 -1.26
CA LEU A 40 14.49 0.90 -2.53
C LEU A 40 15.25 1.65 -3.64
N SER A 41 16.34 2.35 -3.32
CA SER A 41 17.16 2.99 -4.36
C SER A 41 17.74 1.94 -5.32
N PRO A 42 18.17 2.35 -6.53
CA PRO A 42 18.77 1.43 -7.50
C PRO A 42 19.94 0.61 -6.93
N GLU A 43 20.74 1.21 -6.04
CA GLU A 43 21.87 0.57 -5.37
C GLU A 43 21.47 -0.19 -4.09
N GLY A 44 20.23 -0.02 -3.64
CA GLY A 44 19.67 -0.73 -2.49
C GLY A 44 19.35 -2.19 -2.84
N PRO A 45 19.26 -3.07 -1.83
CA PRO A 45 19.01 -4.50 -2.04
C PRO A 45 17.75 -4.79 -2.88
N LEU A 46 16.64 -4.08 -2.63
CA LEU A 46 15.42 -4.30 -3.42
C LEU A 46 15.53 -3.70 -4.82
N GLY A 47 16.19 -2.54 -4.97
CA GLY A 47 16.44 -1.95 -6.29
C GLY A 47 17.29 -2.87 -7.17
N ALA A 48 18.35 -3.45 -6.62
CA ALA A 48 19.19 -4.42 -7.31
C ALA A 48 18.42 -5.69 -7.72
N MET A 49 17.58 -6.22 -6.84
CA MET A 49 16.74 -7.39 -7.13
C MET A 49 15.73 -7.10 -8.26
N LEU A 50 15.12 -5.91 -8.26
CA LEU A 50 14.21 -5.48 -9.32
C LEU A 50 14.94 -5.32 -10.66
N ALA A 51 16.13 -4.71 -10.65
CA ALA A 51 16.96 -4.57 -11.85
C ALA A 51 17.38 -5.93 -12.42
N ALA A 52 17.58 -6.93 -11.56
CA ALA A 52 17.87 -8.31 -11.96
C ALA A 52 16.62 -9.10 -12.41
N GLY A 53 15.41 -8.55 -12.24
CA GLY A 53 14.16 -9.24 -12.57
C GLY A 53 13.85 -10.45 -11.68
N SER A 54 14.46 -10.53 -10.49
CA SER A 54 14.35 -11.69 -9.60
C SER A 54 14.10 -11.26 -8.16
N LEU A 55 12.86 -11.45 -7.70
CA LEU A 55 12.47 -11.21 -6.31
C LEU A 55 12.58 -12.51 -5.49
N SER A 56 13.49 -12.55 -4.51
CA SER A 56 13.60 -13.65 -3.56
C SER A 56 12.56 -13.54 -2.43
N SER A 57 12.51 -14.54 -1.55
CA SER A 57 11.67 -14.46 -0.35
C SER A 57 12.15 -13.37 0.60
N LEU A 58 11.22 -12.54 1.09
CA LEU A 58 11.52 -11.33 1.86
C LEU A 58 10.70 -11.29 3.15
N ILE A 59 11.33 -10.77 4.22
CA ILE A 59 10.65 -10.36 5.44
C ILE A 59 10.80 -8.85 5.58
N LEU A 60 9.70 -8.11 5.48
CA LEU A 60 9.67 -6.68 5.75
C LEU A 60 9.41 -6.46 7.24
N TRP A 61 10.40 -5.96 7.98
CA TRP A 61 10.31 -5.72 9.43
C TRP A 61 10.41 -4.24 9.77
N GLY A 62 9.58 -3.79 10.73
CA GLY A 62 9.59 -2.41 11.21
C GLY A 62 8.28 -1.99 11.90
N PRO A 63 8.25 -0.80 12.52
CA PRO A 63 7.09 -0.27 13.26
C PRO A 63 5.78 -0.23 12.44
N PRO A 64 4.59 -0.15 13.07
CA PRO A 64 3.34 0.04 12.33
C PRO A 64 3.38 1.33 11.51
N GLY A 65 2.76 1.33 10.32
CA GLY A 65 2.64 2.53 9.47
C GLY A 65 3.84 2.85 8.57
N VAL A 66 4.98 2.15 8.66
CA VAL A 66 6.19 2.45 7.84
C VAL A 66 6.12 2.00 6.36
N GLY A 67 4.95 1.58 5.88
CA GLY A 67 4.75 1.23 4.47
C GLY A 67 5.02 -0.22 4.07
N LYS A 68 5.27 -1.15 5.00
CA LYS A 68 5.56 -2.57 4.71
C LYS A 68 4.59 -3.21 3.70
N THR A 69 3.30 -3.15 4.00
CA THR A 69 2.26 -3.74 3.13
C THR A 69 2.15 -3.02 1.79
N THR A 70 2.39 -1.70 1.76
CA THR A 70 2.42 -0.93 0.53
C THR A 70 3.60 -1.36 -0.35
N ILE A 71 4.80 -1.47 0.23
CA ILE A 71 6.01 -1.92 -0.49
C ILE A 71 5.80 -3.31 -1.08
N ALA A 72 5.26 -4.26 -0.31
CA ALA A 72 5.00 -5.61 -0.81
C ALA A 72 4.08 -5.63 -2.04
N ARG A 73 3.04 -4.78 -2.05
CA ARG A 73 2.14 -4.63 -3.20
C ARG A 73 2.85 -4.03 -4.41
N LEU A 74 3.60 -2.95 -4.19
CA LEU A 74 4.32 -2.26 -5.25
C LEU A 74 5.44 -3.11 -5.87
N LEU A 75 6.07 -4.01 -5.09
CA LEU A 75 7.05 -4.96 -5.63
C LEU A 75 6.40 -5.95 -6.59
N ALA A 76 5.20 -6.46 -6.27
CA ALA A 76 4.47 -7.35 -7.16
C ALA A 76 4.05 -6.63 -8.45
N ASP A 77 3.52 -5.42 -8.33
CA ASP A 77 3.16 -4.58 -9.48
C ASP A 77 4.38 -4.26 -10.37
N ALA A 78 5.55 -4.01 -9.77
CA ALA A 78 6.79 -3.71 -10.49
C ALA A 78 7.46 -4.94 -11.15
N THR A 79 7.09 -6.15 -10.74
CA THR A 79 7.67 -7.41 -11.25
C THR A 79 6.69 -8.24 -12.07
N ASP A 80 5.50 -7.70 -12.36
CA ASP A 80 4.40 -8.40 -13.02
C ASP A 80 4.02 -9.74 -12.34
N LEU A 81 4.16 -9.79 -11.01
CA LEU A 81 3.83 -10.95 -10.20
C LEU A 81 2.42 -10.82 -9.62
N ALA A 82 1.76 -11.96 -9.40
CA ALA A 82 0.48 -11.99 -8.69
C ALA A 82 0.66 -11.62 -7.22
N PHE A 83 -0.17 -10.70 -6.72
CA PHE A 83 -0.18 -10.31 -5.31
C PHE A 83 -1.38 -10.95 -4.57
N VAL A 84 -1.10 -11.84 -3.62
CA VAL A 84 -2.10 -12.42 -2.72
C VAL A 84 -1.81 -11.99 -1.29
N GLN A 85 -2.73 -11.24 -0.69
CA GLN A 85 -2.59 -10.78 0.68
C GLN A 85 -3.26 -11.74 1.67
N ILE A 86 -2.47 -12.31 2.57
CA ILE A 86 -2.93 -13.13 3.68
C ILE A 86 -2.58 -12.41 4.99
N SER A 87 -3.44 -12.48 5.99
CA SER A 87 -3.26 -11.79 7.26
C SER A 87 -3.48 -12.74 8.43
N ALA A 88 -2.43 -12.95 9.24
CA ALA A 88 -2.43 -13.87 10.38
C ALA A 88 -3.53 -13.58 11.42
N ILE A 89 -4.11 -12.37 11.44
CA ILE A 89 -5.23 -12.03 12.33
C ILE A 89 -6.59 -12.48 11.78
N PHE A 90 -6.74 -12.64 10.46
CA PHE A 90 -7.98 -13.08 9.82
C PHE A 90 -7.92 -14.54 9.38
N THR A 91 -6.71 -15.03 9.14
CA THR A 91 -6.44 -16.45 8.91
C THR A 91 -5.95 -17.07 10.20
N GLY A 92 -6.86 -17.70 10.94
CA GLY A 92 -6.47 -18.80 11.78
C GLY A 92 -5.85 -19.85 10.87
N VAL A 93 -4.53 -19.96 10.87
CA VAL A 93 -3.87 -21.19 10.45
C VAL A 93 -4.20 -22.17 11.58
N PRO A 94 -4.89 -23.29 11.32
CA PRO A 94 -5.10 -24.30 12.34
C PRO A 94 -3.77 -24.81 12.91
#